data_AF-A0A3D5MMX9-F1
#
_entry.id   AF-A0A3D5MMX9-F1
#
_cell.length_a   1.000
_cell.length_b   1.000
_cell.length_c   1.000
_cell.angle_alpha   90.00
_cell.angle_beta   90.00
_cell.angle_gamma   90.00
#
_symmetry.space_group_name_H-M   'P 1'
#
loop_
_entity.id
_entity.type
_entity.pdbx_description
1 polymer ?
#
loop_
_entity_poly.entity_id
_entity_poly.type
_entity_poly.pdbx_seq_one_letter_code
_entity_poly.pdbx_strand_id
1 'polypeptide(L)' 'MPKNAGKEISVWVKAGEAARYIAERASLEQRRPEAAVVLGSGLGVLAEEVRQAAVIPYRDIPHFPRPTVEGHVGR' A
#
# COMPACT_ATOMS: atom_id res chain seq x y z
N MET A 1 30.88 -22.49 14.41
CA MET A 1 30.32 -22.02 13.13
C MET A 1 28.99 -21.34 13.41
N PRO A 2 28.82 -20.02 13.19
CA PRO A 2 27.51 -19.41 13.41
C PRO A 2 26.56 -19.85 12.30
N LYS A 3 25.37 -20.29 12.71
CA LYS A 3 24.29 -20.74 11.84
C LYS A 3 23.73 -19.54 11.07
N ASN A 4 23.53 -19.70 9.76
CA ASN A 4 22.82 -18.75 8.92
C ASN A 4 21.44 -18.44 9.53
N ALA A 5 21.33 -17.30 10.21
CA ALA A 5 20.05 -16.67 10.49
C ALA A 5 19.49 -16.22 9.13
N GLY A 6 18.30 -16.71 8.76
CA GLY A 6 17.63 -16.28 7.53
C GLY A 6 17.58 -14.76 7.50
N LYS A 7 18.24 -14.15 6.51
CA LYS A 7 18.34 -12.70 6.41
C LYS A 7 16.94 -12.12 6.27
N GLU A 8 16.46 -11.45 7.30
CA GLU A 8 15.23 -10.68 7.25
C GLU A 8 15.38 -9.60 6.17
N ILE A 9 14.42 -9.54 5.25
CA ILE A 9 14.41 -8.56 4.18
C ILE A 9 14.19 -7.17 4.80
N SER A 10 15.04 -6.20 4.46
CA SER A 10 14.97 -4.86 5.04
C SER A 10 13.65 -4.17 4.71
N VAL A 11 13.21 -3.26 5.60
CA VAL A 11 11.99 -2.47 5.38
C VAL A 11 12.04 -1.68 4.07
N TRP A 12 13.23 -1.24 3.65
CA TRP A 12 13.43 -0.53 2.40
C TRP A 12 13.13 -1.38 1.17
N VAL A 13 13.54 -2.65 1.18
CA VAL A 13 13.23 -3.58 0.09
C VAL A 13 11.73 -3.87 0.05
N LYS A 14 11.11 -4.12 1.21
CA LYS A 14 9.65 -4.34 1.31
C LYS A 14 8.87 -3.13 0.78
N ALA A 15 9.25 -1.92 1.18
CA ALA A 15 8.63 -0.68 0.71
C ALA A 15 8.83 -0.46 -0.80
N GLY A 16 10.01 -0.77 -1.33
CA GLY A 16 10.29 -0.68 -2.77
C GLY A 16 9.44 -1.65 -3.60
N GLU A 17 9.27 -2.88 -3.12
CA GLU A 17 8.40 -3.87 -3.78
C GLU A 17 6.93 -3.45 -3.77
N ALA A 18 6.43 -2.94 -2.65
CA ALA A 18 5.08 -2.40 -2.54
C ALA A 18 4.87 -1.17 -3.44
N ALA A 19 5.81 -0.23 -3.45
CA ALA A 19 5.75 0.99 -4.27
C ALA A 19 5.72 0.65 -5.78
N ARG A 20 6.54 -0.30 -6.22
CA ARG A 20 6.54 -0.77 -7.60
C ARG A 20 5.20 -1.39 -7.98
N TYR A 21 4.66 -2.27 -7.14
CA TYR A 21 3.36 -2.89 -7.34
C TYR A 21 2.23 -1.83 -7.50
N ILE A 22 2.22 -0.82 -6.62
CA ILE A 22 1.24 0.27 -6.67
C ILE A 22 1.42 1.10 -7.95
N ALA A 23 2.65 1.44 -8.31
CA ALA A 23 2.94 2.25 -9.49
C ALA A 23 2.47 1.60 -10.80
N GLU A 24 2.69 0.29 -10.94
CA GLU A 24 2.23 -0.51 -12.09
C GLU A 24 0.69 -0.52 -12.17
N ARG A 25 0.00 -0.77 -11.04
CA ARG A 25 -1.47 -0.89 -11.00
C ARG A 25 -2.21 0.44 -11.16
N ALA A 26 -1.64 1.53 -10.62
CA ALA A 26 -2.24 2.86 -10.70
C ALA A 26 -1.73 3.69 -11.89
N SER A 27 -0.95 3.10 -12.80
CA SER A 27 -0.39 3.79 -13.98
C SER A 27 0.37 5.08 -13.61
N LEU A 28 1.07 5.08 -12.47
CA LEU A 28 1.71 6.28 -11.90
C LEU A 28 2.92 6.78 -12.71
N GLU A 29 3.36 6.02 -13.71
CA GLU A 29 4.39 6.49 -14.65
C GLU A 29 3.93 7.71 -15.45
N GLN A 30 2.62 7.81 -15.70
CA GLN A 30 2.01 8.94 -16.40
C GLN A 30 1.57 10.05 -15.42
N ARG A 31 1.40 9.71 -14.14
CA ARG A 31 0.88 10.59 -13.09
C ARG A 31 1.51 10.27 -11.74
N ARG A 32 2.62 10.92 -11.42
CA ARG A 32 3.29 10.80 -10.11
C ARG A 32 2.50 11.57 -9.04
N PRO A 33 2.10 10.95 -7.92
CA PRO A 33 1.45 11.67 -6.84
C PRO A 33 2.45 12.59 -6.15
N GLU A 34 2.03 13.83 -5.85
CA GLU A 34 2.86 14.82 -5.15
C GLU A 34 2.74 14.70 -3.62
N ALA A 35 1.67 14.07 -3.14
CA ALA A 35 1.38 13.89 -1.73
C ALA A 35 0.72 12.53 -1.48
N ALA A 36 0.83 12.07 -0.23
CA ALA A 36 0.14 10.90 0.28
C ALA A 36 -0.71 11.31 1.50
N VAL A 37 -1.91 10.74 1.61
CA VAL A 37 -2.85 11.02 2.70
C VAL A 37 -3.26 9.70 3.35
N VAL A 38 -3.17 9.61 4.68
CA VAL A 38 -3.66 8.48 5.46
C VAL A 38 -4.97 8.90 6.12
N LEU A 39 -6.06 8.19 5.82
CA LEU A 39 -7.39 8.50 6.36
C LEU A 39 -7.60 7.74 7.67
N GLY A 40 -7.73 8.49 8.76
CA GLY A 40 -8.09 7.95 10.07
C GLY A 40 -9.57 7.54 10.17
N SER A 41 -9.97 7.08 11.34
CA SER A 41 -11.35 6.69 11.63
C SER A 41 -12.35 7.80 11.29
N GLY A 42 -13.43 7.44 10.60
CA GLY A 42 -14.49 8.38 10.19
C GLY A 42 -14.20 9.20 8.92
N LEU A 43 -12.96 9.19 8.40
CA LEU A 43 -12.58 9.98 7.22
C LEU A 43 -12.64 9.20 5.90
N GLY A 44 -13.07 7.93 5.92
CA GLY A 44 -13.10 7.07 4.73
C GLY A 44 -13.95 7.62 3.57
N VAL A 45 -14.97 8.43 3.87
CA VAL A 45 -15.80 9.10 2.86
C VAL A 45 -15.01 10.01 1.92
N LEU A 46 -13.87 10.56 2.39
CA LEU A 46 -13.01 11.40 1.55
C LEU A 46 -12.33 10.62 0.42
N ALA A 47 -12.11 9.31 0.59
CA ALA A 47 -11.55 8.47 -0.46
C ALA A 47 -12.51 8.35 -1.66
N GLU A 48 -13.82 8.35 -1.40
CA GLU A 48 -14.85 8.21 -2.43
C GLU A 48 -14.96 9.48 -3.31
N GLU A 49 -14.45 10.63 -2.84
CA GLU A 49 -14.38 11.89 -3.61
C GLU A 49 -13.19 11.94 -4.59
N VAL A 50 -12.28 10.96 -4.54
CA VAL A 50 -11.12 10.93 -5.43
C VAL A 50 -11.57 10.63 -6.87
N ARG A 51 -11.38 11.61 -7.76
CA ARG A 51 -11.70 11.46 -9.18
C ARG A 51 -10.62 10.66 -9.90
N GLN A 52 -11.03 9.82 -10.84
CA GLN A 52 -10.13 8.94 -11.62
C GLN A 52 -9.27 8.04 -10.71
N ALA A 53 -9.86 7.55 -9.62
CA ALA A 53 -9.17 6.73 -8.64
C ALA A 53 -8.79 5.36 -9.22
N ALA A 54 -7.54 4.95 -8.96
CA ALA A 54 -7.16 3.55 -8.99
C ALA A 54 -7.32 2.99 -7.58
N VAL A 55 -8.13 1.93 -7.43
CA VAL A 55 -8.42 1.29 -6.14
C VAL A 55 -7.62 0.01 -6.04
N ILE A 56 -6.77 -0.12 -5.02
CA ILE A 56 -5.87 -1.27 -4.84
C ILE A 56 -6.11 -1.89 -3.45
N PRO A 57 -6.73 -3.08 -3.37
CA PRO A 57 -6.94 -3.74 -2.10
C PRO A 57 -5.62 -3.99 -1.36
N TYR A 58 -5.56 -3.68 -0.06
CA TYR A 58 -4.34 -3.84 0.74
C TYR A 58 -3.80 -5.27 0.72
N ARG A 59 -4.69 -6.26 0.65
CA ARG A 59 -4.34 -7.69 0.58
C ARG A 59 -3.52 -8.07 -0.66
N ASP A 60 -3.59 -7.26 -1.71
CA ASP A 60 -2.91 -7.51 -2.98
C ASP A 60 -1.54 -6.82 -3.02
N ILE A 61 -1.30 -5.85 -2.14
CA ILE A 61 -0.04 -5.12 -2.04
C ILE A 61 0.97 -5.96 -1.23
N PRO A 62 2.16 -6.28 -1.77
CA PRO A 62 3.19 -7.01 -1.04
C PRO A 62 3.56 -6.32 0.28
N HIS A 63 3.72 -7.11 1.35
CA HIS A 63 4.14 -6.67 2.68
C HIS A 63 3.17 -5.71 3.41
N PHE A 64 2.02 -5.36 2.80
CA PHE A 64 1.02 -4.55 3.47
C PHE A 64 0.26 -5.34 4.54
N PRO A 65 -0.17 -4.66 5.62
CA PRO A 65 -0.96 -5.30 6.65
C PRO A 65 -2.31 -5.73 6.09
N ARG A 66 -2.73 -6.96 6.42
CA ARG A 66 -4.09 -7.41 6.14
C ARG A 66 -5.04 -6.72 7.13
N PRO A 67 -6.08 -6.01 6.66
CA PRO A 67 -7.09 -5.46 7.55
C PRO A 67 -7.74 -6.60 8.33
N THR A 68 -7.76 -6.51 9.66
CA THR A 68 -8.29 -7.54 10.57
C THR A 68 -9.74 -7.27 10.99
N VAL A 69 -10.38 -6.21 10.49
CA VAL A 69 -11.70 -5.75 10.94
C VAL A 69 -12.65 -5.54 9.74
N GLU A 70 -13.81 -6.20 9.79
CA GLU A 70 -14.96 -5.94 8.91
C GLU A 70 -15.46 -4.51 9.16
N GLY A 71 -15.27 -3.60 8.20
CA GLY A 71 -15.80 -2.23 8.27
C GLY A 71 -14.80 -1.14 7.93
N HIS A 72 -13.49 -1.41 8.00
CA HIS A 72 -12.52 -0.59 7.30
C HIS A 72 -12.42 -1.09 5.87
N VAL A 73 -12.76 -0.23 4.94
CA VAL A 73 -12.57 -0.53 3.52
C VAL A 73 -11.06 -0.48 3.26
N GLY A 74 -10.39 -1.59 3.52
CA GLY A 74 -8.94 -1.77 3.34
C GLY A 74 -8.60 -1.83 1.86
N ARG A 75 -8.72 -0.67 1.21
CA ARG A 75 -8.48 -0.40 -0.19
C ARG A 75 -7.78 0.93 -0.37
#